data_AF-A0AAI9MUG7-F1
#
_entry.id   AF-A0AAI9MUG7-F1
#
_cell.length_a   1.000
_cell.length_b   1.000
_cell.length_c   1.000
_cell.angle_alpha   90.00
_cell.angle_beta   90.00
_cell.angle_gamma   90.00
#
_symmetry.space_group_name_H-M   'P 1'
#
loop_
_entity.id
_entity.type
_entity.pdbx_description
1 polymer ?
#
loop_
_entity_poly.entity_id
_entity_poly.type
_entity_poly.pdbx_seq_one_letter_code
_entity_poly.pdbx_strand_id
1 'polypeptide(L)'
;MSLDSYAQIRLVKLIKKSSEESNKFFIFTTHSLAMLKSIDDIGIDIYYLENSNGNVDLKKRGYSYIKGVMFEFKGSDKYILTEDSVLKEYIEMKMQEIIKNSTFNKKEKIEVISIGGCENVIDFYKRNKEESFLCERDEKVLVILDGDVREEILGKNKNIASKLLFLPFDSIEKE
;
A
#
# COMPACT_ATOMS: atom_id res chain seq x y z
N MET A 1 5.99 -31.55 -9.94
CA MET A 1 5.40 -31.45 -8.59
C MET A 1 6.04 -30.26 -7.89
N SER A 2 5.26 -29.29 -7.41
CA SER A 2 5.75 -28.23 -6.53
C SER A 2 5.86 -28.77 -5.10
N LEU A 3 6.86 -28.32 -4.33
CA LEU A 3 6.89 -28.57 -2.89
C LEU A 3 5.69 -27.85 -2.24
N ASP A 4 5.05 -28.46 -1.25
CA ASP A 4 4.08 -27.76 -0.41
C ASP A 4 4.79 -26.70 0.46
N SER A 5 4.03 -25.73 0.97
CA SER A 5 4.57 -24.61 1.74
C SER A 5 5.39 -25.04 2.97
N TYR A 6 5.02 -26.15 3.61
CA TYR A 6 5.74 -26.66 4.79
C TYR A 6 7.07 -27.31 4.40
N ALA A 7 7.09 -28.09 3.32
CA ALA A 7 8.33 -28.65 2.78
C ALA A 7 9.29 -27.54 2.30
N GLN A 8 8.77 -26.46 1.74
CA GLN A 8 9.57 -25.28 1.34
C GLN A 8 10.22 -24.57 2.53
N ILE A 9 9.48 -24.36 3.63
CA ILE A 9 10.02 -23.78 4.87
C ILE A 9 11.12 -24.70 5.46
N ARG A 10 10.88 -26.02 5.46
CA ARG A 10 11.89 -26.99 5.92
C ARG A 10 13.15 -26.95 5.06
N LEU A 11 13.00 -26.80 3.75
CA LEU A 11 14.14 -26.70 2.83
C LEU A 11 15.02 -25.49 3.16
N VAL A 12 14.44 -24.30 3.39
CA VAL A 12 15.20 -23.10 3.75
C VAL A 12 16.02 -23.33 5.02
N LYS A 13 15.43 -23.93 6.05
CA LYS A 13 16.12 -24.26 7.30
C LYS A 13 17.25 -25.28 7.09
N LEU A 14 17.02 -26.29 6.26
CA LEU A 14 18.02 -27.30 5.93
C LEU A 14 19.21 -26.69 5.19
N ILE A 15 18.95 -25.82 4.20
CA ILE A 15 19.99 -25.11 3.45
C ILE A 15 20.83 -24.24 4.38
N LYS A 16 20.20 -23.50 5.30
CA LYS A 16 20.91 -22.67 6.27
C LYS A 16 21.85 -23.51 7.14
N LYS A 17 21.34 -24.60 7.71
CA LYS A 17 22.13 -25.54 8.51
C LYS A 17 23.29 -26.14 7.71
N SER A 18 23.04 -26.60 6.49
CA SER A 18 24.10 -27.16 5.63
C SER A 18 25.13 -26.11 5.22
N SER A 19 24.75 -24.85 5.03
CA SER A 19 25.68 -23.75 4.76
C SER A 19 26.66 -23.55 5.91
N GLU A 20 26.15 -23.60 7.15
CA GLU A 20 26.95 -23.47 8.37
C GLU A 20 27.88 -24.67 8.58
N GLU A 21 27.40 -25.88 8.32
CA GLU A 21 28.19 -27.12 8.50
C GLU A 21 29.27 -27.33 7.43
N SER A 22 29.01 -26.89 6.19
CA SER A 22 29.90 -27.18 5.05
C SER A 22 30.76 -26.00 4.60
N ASN A 23 30.64 -24.83 5.24
CA ASN A 23 31.28 -23.58 4.82
C ASN A 23 31.04 -23.24 3.34
N LYS A 24 29.84 -23.54 2.84
CA LYS A 24 29.42 -23.29 1.45
C LYS A 24 28.40 -22.17 1.41
N PHE A 25 28.50 -21.34 0.37
CA PHE A 25 27.54 -20.29 0.08
C PHE A 25 26.49 -20.79 -0.93
N PHE A 26 25.21 -20.56 -0.62
CA PHE A 26 24.09 -20.95 -1.47
C PHE A 26 23.39 -19.71 -2.02
N ILE A 27 23.24 -19.66 -3.36
CA ILE A 27 22.41 -18.67 -4.04
C ILE A 27 21.29 -19.42 -4.73
N PHE A 28 20.06 -18.95 -4.57
CA PHE A 28 18.92 -19.46 -5.31
C PHE A 28 17.94 -18.33 -5.62
N THR A 29 17.22 -18.49 -6.72
CA THR A 29 16.10 -17.63 -7.09
C THR A 29 14.81 -18.34 -6.68
N THR A 30 13.81 -17.58 -6.21
CA THR A 30 12.52 -18.16 -5.85
C THR A 30 11.39 -17.19 -6.12
N HIS A 31 10.25 -17.74 -6.55
CA HIS A 31 8.98 -17.01 -6.56
C HIS A 31 8.06 -17.39 -5.39
N SER A 32 8.54 -18.19 -4.43
CA SER A 32 7.74 -18.61 -3.29
C SER A 32 7.78 -17.60 -2.15
N LEU A 33 6.61 -17.06 -1.78
CA LEU A 33 6.47 -16.27 -0.55
C LEU A 33 6.75 -17.08 0.70
N ALA A 34 6.41 -18.37 0.73
CA ALA A 34 6.67 -19.21 1.91
C ALA A 34 8.17 -19.35 2.16
N MET A 35 8.96 -19.48 1.07
CA MET A 35 10.42 -19.47 1.17
C MET A 35 10.95 -18.10 1.54
N LEU A 36 10.52 -17.03 0.85
CA LEU A 36 10.98 -15.67 1.12
C LEU A 36 10.68 -15.24 2.55
N LYS A 37 9.50 -15.59 3.08
CA LYS A 37 9.14 -15.35 4.49
C LYS A 37 10.06 -16.13 5.42
N SER A 38 10.31 -17.41 5.13
CA SER A 38 11.23 -18.21 5.93
C SER A 38 12.67 -17.69 5.90
N ILE A 39 13.11 -17.06 4.81
CA ILE A 39 14.45 -16.45 4.67
C ILE A 39 14.54 -15.16 5.50
N ASP A 40 13.49 -14.33 5.42
CA ASP A 40 13.32 -13.10 6.20
C ASP A 40 13.30 -13.40 7.71
N ASP A 41 12.55 -14.43 8.13
CA ASP A 41 12.43 -14.84 9.53
C ASP A 41 13.75 -15.34 10.13
N ILE A 42 14.69 -15.83 9.31
CA ILE A 42 16.02 -16.26 9.74
C ILE A 42 17.10 -15.20 9.50
N GLY A 43 16.70 -13.98 9.10
CA GLY A 43 17.58 -12.81 9.00
C GLY A 43 18.55 -12.84 7.81
N ILE A 44 18.23 -13.57 6.74
CA ILE A 44 19.05 -13.59 5.53
C ILE A 44 18.57 -12.49 4.58
N ASP A 45 19.52 -11.75 4.01
CA ASP A 45 19.24 -10.68 3.05
C ASP A 45 18.60 -11.21 1.76
N ILE A 46 17.53 -10.54 1.32
CA ILE A 46 16.86 -10.82 0.07
C ILE A 46 17.23 -9.75 -0.96
N TYR A 47 17.59 -10.19 -2.16
CA TYR A 47 17.91 -9.33 -3.28
C TYR A 47 16.85 -9.49 -4.37
N TYR A 48 16.31 -8.36 -4.83
CA TYR A 48 15.34 -8.28 -5.91
C TYR A 48 16.03 -7.84 -7.20
N LEU A 49 15.83 -8.61 -8.26
CA LEU A 49 16.34 -8.33 -9.60
C LEU A 49 15.24 -7.64 -10.42
N GLU A 50 15.51 -6.43 -10.87
CA GLU A 50 14.57 -5.59 -11.62
C GLU A 50 15.15 -5.27 -13.00
N ASN A 51 14.30 -5.20 -14.03
CA ASN A 51 14.69 -4.77 -15.37
C ASN A 51 13.94 -3.48 -15.72
N SER A 52 14.68 -2.39 -15.87
CA SER A 52 14.16 -1.08 -16.29
C SER A 52 14.75 -0.73 -17.66
N ASN A 53 13.95 -0.90 -18.72
CA ASN A 53 14.32 -0.55 -20.11
C ASN A 53 15.64 -1.18 -20.58
N GLY A 54 15.90 -2.44 -20.21
CA GLY A 54 17.13 -3.16 -20.58
C GLY A 54 18.28 -3.01 -19.59
N ASN A 55 18.16 -2.13 -18.58
CA ASN A 55 19.09 -2.07 -17.46
C ASN A 55 18.61 -2.98 -16.34
N VAL A 56 19.48 -3.90 -15.92
CA VAL A 56 19.19 -4.85 -14.84
C VAL A 56 19.83 -4.36 -13.55
N ASP A 57 19.00 -4.07 -12.55
CA ASP A 57 19.41 -3.65 -11.22
C ASP A 57 19.19 -4.77 -10.21
N LEU A 58 20.15 -4.97 -9.30
CA LEU A 58 20.02 -5.83 -8.14
C LEU A 58 19.94 -4.98 -6.88
N LYS A 59 18.80 -4.99 -6.20
CA LYS A 59 18.55 -4.15 -5.00
C LYS A 59 18.23 -5.04 -3.80
N LYS A 60 18.86 -4.78 -2.65
CA LYS A 60 18.45 -5.39 -1.38
C LYS A 60 17.06 -4.87 -1.02
N ARG A 61 16.12 -5.78 -0.76
CA ARG A 61 14.71 -5.45 -0.48
C ARG A 61 14.18 -6.35 0.63
N GLY A 62 13.29 -5.82 1.46
CA GLY A 62 12.61 -6.61 2.49
C GLY A 62 11.50 -7.50 1.92
N TYR A 63 11.12 -8.54 2.66
CA TYR A 63 10.05 -9.45 2.29
C TYR A 63 8.75 -8.74 1.90
N SER A 64 8.34 -7.70 2.65
CA SER A 64 7.11 -6.94 2.39
C SER A 64 7.08 -6.28 1.01
N TYR A 65 8.21 -5.70 0.56
CA TYR A 65 8.32 -5.09 -0.76
C TYR A 65 8.17 -6.15 -1.86
N ILE A 66 8.91 -7.25 -1.75
CA ILE A 66 8.88 -8.33 -2.74
C ILE A 66 7.48 -8.97 -2.79
N LYS A 67 6.84 -9.20 -1.64
CA LYS A 67 5.45 -9.65 -1.57
C LYS A 67 4.51 -8.71 -2.33
N GLY A 68 4.68 -7.40 -2.17
CA GLY A 68 3.92 -6.38 -2.89
C GLY A 68 4.06 -6.47 -4.40
N VAL A 69 5.31 -6.52 -4.88
CA VAL A 69 5.64 -6.58 -6.31
C VAL A 69 5.20 -7.90 -6.96
N MET A 70 5.45 -9.04 -6.30
CA MET A 70 5.22 -10.38 -6.89
C MET A 70 3.75 -10.75 -7.06
N PHE A 71 2.89 -10.24 -6.17
CA PHE A 71 1.47 -10.61 -6.16
C PHE A 71 0.57 -9.52 -6.67
N GLU A 72 1.15 -8.40 -7.12
CA GLU A 72 0.40 -7.17 -7.31
C GLU A 72 -0.58 -7.01 -6.15
N PHE A 73 -0.09 -7.03 -4.90
CA PHE A 73 -0.84 -6.37 -3.83
C PHE A 73 -0.77 -4.86 -4.12
N LYS A 74 -1.26 -4.44 -5.28
CA LYS A 74 -1.99 -3.21 -5.45
C LYS A 74 -3.00 -3.28 -4.33
N GLY A 75 -2.95 -2.33 -3.40
CA GLY A 75 -4.03 -2.20 -2.47
C GLY A 75 -5.31 -1.83 -3.23
N SER A 76 -6.15 -1.04 -2.63
CA SER A 76 -7.47 -0.78 -3.20
C SER A 76 -7.36 -0.14 -4.61
N ASP A 77 -8.36 -0.41 -5.47
CA ASP A 77 -8.40 0.16 -6.82
C ASP A 77 -8.36 1.69 -6.77
N LYS A 78 -8.94 2.25 -5.72
CA LYS A 78 -8.92 3.67 -5.34
C LYS A 78 -8.76 3.83 -3.83
N TYR A 79 -8.22 4.97 -3.42
CA TYR A 79 -8.03 5.36 -2.03
C TYR A 79 -8.66 6.71 -1.75
N ILE A 80 -9.24 6.83 -0.56
CA ILE A 80 -9.69 8.10 0.01
C ILE A 80 -8.90 8.33 1.28
N LEU A 81 -8.18 9.45 1.35
CA LEU A 81 -7.45 9.88 2.53
C LEU A 81 -8.30 10.89 3.30
N THR A 82 -8.38 10.74 4.62
CA THR A 82 -9.22 11.58 5.46
C THR A 82 -8.62 11.76 6.86
N GLU A 83 -9.28 12.58 7.68
CA GLU A 83 -8.71 13.09 8.92
C GLU A 83 -8.76 12.06 10.04
N ASP A 84 -9.95 11.62 10.43
CA ASP A 84 -10.13 10.74 11.59
C ASP A 84 -11.05 9.54 11.28
N SER A 85 -11.26 8.71 12.30
CA SER A 85 -12.13 7.55 12.20
C SER A 85 -13.61 7.90 12.03
N VAL A 86 -14.07 9.04 12.56
CA VAL A 86 -15.48 9.47 12.48
C VAL A 86 -15.81 9.87 11.05
N LEU A 87 -14.98 10.70 10.42
CA LEU A 87 -15.13 11.08 9.02
C LEU A 87 -14.95 9.88 8.09
N LYS A 88 -14.02 8.98 8.41
CA LYS A 88 -13.88 7.70 7.70
C LYS A 88 -15.18 6.90 7.72
N GLU A 89 -15.76 6.66 8.90
CA GLU A 89 -17.00 5.89 9.05
C GLU A 89 -18.16 6.55 8.30
N TYR A 90 -18.25 7.88 8.33
CA TYR A 90 -19.24 8.64 7.57
C TYR A 90 -19.10 8.44 6.06
N ILE A 91 -17.87 8.56 5.53
CA ILE A 91 -17.58 8.32 4.10
C ILE A 91 -17.95 6.88 3.72
N GLU A 92 -17.54 5.89 4.51
CA GLU A 92 -17.85 4.48 4.25
C GLU A 92 -19.35 4.21 4.26
N MET A 93 -20.09 4.78 5.21
CA MET A 93 -21.55 4.70 5.28
C MET A 93 -22.21 5.29 4.02
N LYS A 94 -21.81 6.50 3.61
CA LYS A 94 -22.35 7.15 2.42
C LYS A 94 -22.03 6.40 1.14
N MET A 95 -20.84 5.83 1.05
CA MET A 95 -20.46 4.96 -0.06
C MET A 95 -21.35 3.73 -0.14
N GLN A 96 -21.63 3.06 0.99
CA GLN A 96 -22.53 1.91 1.02
C GLN A 96 -23.95 2.29 0.57
N GLU A 97 -24.45 3.45 1.01
CA GLU A 97 -25.75 3.99 0.59
C GLU A 97 -25.81 4.18 -0.94
N ILE A 98 -24.78 4.80 -1.52
CA ILE A 98 -24.67 5.02 -2.97
C ILE A 98 -24.58 3.69 -3.72
N ILE A 99 -23.73 2.76 -3.28
CA ILE A 99 -23.53 1.45 -3.94
C ILE A 99 -24.82 0.63 -3.91
N LYS A 100 -25.60 0.70 -2.83
CA LYS A 100 -26.89 0.01 -2.72
C LYS A 100 -27.93 0.57 -3.68
N ASN A 101 -27.89 1.88 -3.93
CA ASN A 101 -28.87 2.62 -4.74
C ASN A 101 -28.45 2.81 -6.21
N SER A 102 -27.32 2.23 -6.63
CA SER A 102 -26.78 2.42 -7.98
C SER A 102 -26.47 1.10 -8.69
N THR A 103 -26.34 1.16 -10.02
CA THR A 103 -25.75 0.11 -10.86
C THR A 103 -24.22 0.13 -10.82
N PHE A 104 -23.63 0.65 -9.74
CA PHE A 104 -22.18 0.78 -9.60
C PHE A 104 -21.53 -0.60 -9.66
N ASN A 105 -20.39 -0.67 -10.33
CA ASN A 105 -19.70 -1.92 -10.59
C ASN A 105 -19.11 -2.43 -9.25
N LYS A 106 -19.81 -3.37 -8.58
CA LYS A 106 -19.48 -3.91 -7.24
C LYS A 106 -18.08 -4.57 -7.13
N LYS A 107 -17.27 -4.50 -8.18
CA LYS A 107 -15.94 -5.09 -8.28
C LYS A 107 -14.81 -4.11 -7.93
N GLU A 108 -15.05 -2.79 -7.99
CA GLU A 108 -14.03 -1.82 -7.57
C GLU A 108 -13.90 -1.79 -6.05
N LYS A 109 -12.70 -2.07 -5.53
CA LYS A 109 -12.38 -1.96 -4.11
C LYS A 109 -11.89 -0.54 -3.82
N ILE A 110 -12.59 0.17 -2.94
CA ILE A 110 -12.19 1.51 -2.47
C ILE A 110 -11.87 1.41 -0.99
N GLU A 111 -10.76 2.00 -0.56
CA GLU A 111 -10.33 2.01 0.84
C GLU A 111 -10.20 3.43 1.37
N VAL A 112 -10.80 3.64 2.54
CA VAL A 112 -10.77 4.91 3.25
C VAL A 112 -9.76 4.81 4.38
N ILE A 113 -8.77 5.70 4.39
CA ILE A 113 -7.66 5.71 5.33
C ILE A 113 -7.71 7.01 6.13
N SER A 114 -7.90 6.90 7.44
CA SER A 114 -7.76 8.01 8.38
C SER A 114 -6.28 8.20 8.74
N ILE A 115 -5.78 9.44 8.66
CA ILE A 115 -4.35 9.76 8.80
C ILE A 115 -4.06 10.64 10.03
N GLY A 116 -5.03 11.46 10.44
CA GLY A 116 -4.91 12.55 11.41
C GLY A 116 -5.29 13.89 10.77
N GLY A 117 -5.07 15.01 11.45
CA GLY A 117 -5.54 16.33 10.99
C GLY A 117 -5.14 16.72 9.56
N CYS A 118 -5.92 17.62 8.96
CA CYS A 118 -5.85 18.03 7.55
C CYS A 118 -4.44 18.17 6.96
N GLU A 119 -3.52 18.88 7.62
CA GLU A 119 -2.15 19.09 7.10
C GLU A 119 -1.38 17.77 6.96
N ASN A 120 -1.58 16.80 7.87
CA ASN A 120 -0.97 15.47 7.76
C ASN A 120 -1.54 14.67 6.59
N VAL A 121 -2.85 14.80 6.32
CA VAL A 121 -3.49 14.17 5.16
C VAL A 121 -2.88 14.69 3.86
N ILE A 122 -2.69 16.01 3.77
CA ILE A 122 -2.08 16.67 2.61
C ILE A 122 -0.62 16.24 2.43
N ASP A 123 0.17 16.24 3.51
CA ASP A 123 1.57 15.83 3.46
C ASP A 123 1.71 14.36 3.06
N PHE A 124 0.88 13.48 3.61
CA PHE A 124 0.84 12.06 3.24
C PHE A 124 0.51 11.88 1.76
N TYR A 125 -0.49 12.62 1.23
CA TYR A 125 -0.81 12.61 -0.19
C TYR A 125 0.38 13.04 -1.06
N LYS A 126 1.07 14.13 -0.69
CA LYS A 126 2.23 14.65 -1.43
C LYS A 126 3.38 13.64 -1.45
N ARG A 127 3.73 13.05 -0.30
CA ARG A 127 4.77 12.02 -0.22
C ARG A 127 4.41 10.79 -1.04
N ASN A 128 3.14 10.37 -1.02
CA ASN A 128 2.71 9.26 -1.87
C ASN A 128 2.84 9.60 -3.36
N LYS A 129 2.53 10.83 -3.76
CA LYS A 129 2.69 11.27 -5.15
C LYS A 129 4.14 11.22 -5.63
N GLU A 130 5.10 11.47 -4.75
CA GLU A 130 6.54 11.45 -5.05
C GLU A 130 7.13 10.03 -4.99
N GLU A 131 6.76 9.26 -3.97
CA GLU A 131 7.40 7.97 -3.66
C GLU A 131 6.60 6.75 -4.13
N SER A 132 5.33 6.93 -4.53
CA SER A 132 4.43 5.87 -5.00
C SER A 132 4.25 4.70 -4.01
N PHE A 133 4.37 4.97 -2.70
CA PHE A 133 4.37 3.91 -1.68
C PHE A 133 2.98 3.32 -1.41
N LEU A 134 1.89 4.07 -1.61
CA LEU A 134 0.50 3.61 -1.49
C LEU A 134 -0.03 3.11 -2.85
N CYS A 135 0.28 3.85 -3.92
CA CYS A 135 0.02 3.45 -5.29
C CYS A 135 0.84 4.25 -6.31
N GLU A 136 1.14 3.62 -7.45
CA GLU A 136 1.90 4.22 -8.57
C GLU A 136 1.17 5.34 -9.33
N ARG A 137 -0.15 5.44 -9.16
CA ARG A 137 -1.04 6.23 -10.02
C ARG A 137 -1.81 7.25 -9.19
N ASP A 138 -1.45 8.52 -9.36
CA ASP A 138 -2.06 9.64 -8.64
C ASP A 138 -3.58 9.75 -8.87
N GLU A 139 -4.09 9.30 -10.03
CA GLU A 139 -5.53 9.24 -10.32
C GLU A 139 -6.32 8.31 -9.39
N LYS A 140 -5.64 7.42 -8.67
CA LYS A 140 -6.28 6.49 -7.73
C LYS A 140 -6.52 7.07 -6.35
N VAL A 141 -6.00 8.27 -6.04
CA VAL A 141 -6.08 8.86 -4.71
C VAL A 141 -6.95 10.11 -4.71
N LEU A 142 -7.87 10.19 -3.76
CA LEU A 142 -8.64 11.37 -3.42
C LEU A 142 -8.41 11.72 -1.95
N VAL A 143 -8.59 12.99 -1.62
CA VAL A 143 -8.50 13.51 -0.25
C VAL A 143 -9.86 14.13 0.09
N ILE A 144 -10.46 13.69 1.18
CA ILE A 144 -11.72 14.23 1.72
C ILE A 144 -11.46 14.75 3.13
N LEU A 145 -11.72 16.04 3.33
CA LEU A 145 -11.55 16.75 4.61
C LEU A 145 -12.88 17.33 5.09
N ASP A 146 -12.91 17.73 6.35
CA ASP A 146 -13.97 18.55 6.92
C ASP A 146 -14.13 19.89 6.20
N GLY A 147 -15.33 20.49 6.27
CA GLY A 147 -15.67 21.70 5.53
C GLY A 147 -15.01 22.96 6.07
N ASP A 148 -14.70 23.00 7.37
CA ASP A 148 -14.16 24.19 8.04
C ASP A 148 -12.74 24.57 7.62
N VAL A 149 -11.96 23.61 7.11
CA VAL A 149 -10.58 23.82 6.62
C VAL A 149 -10.49 24.20 5.12
N ARG A 150 -11.62 24.29 4.42
CA ARG A 150 -11.69 24.42 2.96
C ARG A 150 -10.89 25.59 2.38
N GLU A 151 -11.15 26.80 2.88
CA GLU A 151 -10.53 28.02 2.35
C GLU A 151 -9.01 28.05 2.61
N GLU A 152 -8.60 27.61 3.80
CA GLU A 152 -7.19 27.54 4.18
C GLU A 152 -6.41 26.56 3.30
N ILE A 153 -6.93 25.33 3.16
CA ILE A 153 -6.24 24.26 2.43
C ILE A 153 -6.20 24.56 0.94
N LEU A 154 -7.28 25.05 0.33
CA LEU A 154 -7.29 25.44 -1.08
C LEU A 154 -6.37 26.64 -1.35
N GLY A 155 -6.28 27.58 -0.41
CA GLY A 155 -5.35 28.71 -0.50
C GLY A 155 -3.89 28.28 -0.60
N LYS A 156 -3.48 27.32 0.25
CA LYS A 156 -2.11 26.80 0.34
C LYS A 156 -1.77 25.75 -0.73
N ASN A 157 -2.75 24.98 -1.22
CA ASN A 157 -2.53 23.75 -2.00
C ASN A 157 -3.21 23.76 -3.39
N LYS A 158 -3.21 24.92 -4.07
CA LYS A 158 -3.85 25.09 -5.39
C LYS A 158 -3.40 24.07 -6.45
N ASN A 159 -2.15 23.61 -6.38
CA ASN A 159 -1.57 22.64 -7.31
C ASN A 159 -2.19 21.24 -7.22
N ILE A 160 -2.94 20.94 -6.15
CA ILE A 160 -3.60 19.64 -5.95
C ILE A 160 -5.11 19.79 -5.72
N ALA A 161 -5.68 20.97 -6.00
CA ALA A 161 -7.09 21.28 -5.77
C ALA A 161 -8.06 20.30 -6.43
N SER A 162 -7.70 19.69 -7.57
CA SER A 162 -8.51 18.68 -8.26
C SER A 162 -8.65 17.35 -7.50
N LYS A 163 -7.84 17.14 -6.46
CA LYS A 163 -7.85 15.94 -5.61
C LYS A 163 -8.55 16.16 -4.28
N LEU A 164 -8.83 17.42 -3.95
CA LEU A 164 -9.38 17.84 -2.68
C LEU A 164 -10.90 17.95 -2.79
N LEU A 165 -11.59 17.22 -1.93
CA LEU A 165 -13.02 17.35 -1.68
C LEU A 165 -13.22 17.68 -0.21
N PHE A 166 -14.30 18.39 0.06
CA PHE A 166 -14.65 18.85 1.40
C PHE A 166 -16.09 18.46 1.71
N LEU A 167 -16.40 18.22 2.97
CA LEU A 167 -17.79 18.08 3.39
C LEU A 167 -18.58 19.36 3.07
N PRO A 168 -19.89 19.22 2.81
CA PRO A 168 -20.77 20.38 2.59
C PRO A 168 -21.12 21.14 3.88
N PHE A 169 -20.64 20.67 5.03
CA PHE A 169 -20.81 21.24 6.37
C PHE A 169 -19.47 21.24 7.11
N ASP A 170 -19.39 21.98 8.22
CA ASP A 170 -18.12 22.30 8.88
C ASP A 170 -17.34 21.08 9.37
N SER A 171 -17.97 20.17 10.11
CA SER A 171 -17.33 18.95 10.60
C SER A 171 -18.37 17.91 10.98
N ILE A 172 -18.03 16.63 10.83
CA ILE A 172 -18.91 15.51 11.23
C ILE A 172 -19.15 15.45 12.75
N GLU A 173 -18.21 15.93 13.58
CA GLU A 173 -18.36 15.90 15.04
C GLU A 173 -19.32 16.97 15.58
N LYS A 174 -19.66 17.95 14.75
CA LYS A 174 -20.56 19.07 15.10
C LYS A 174 -22.02 18.83 14.69
N GLU A 175 -22.31 17.69 14.05
CA GLU A 175 -23.64 17.23 13.60
C GLU A 175 -24.13 16.05 14.46
#